data_AF-A0A2T4VPD4-F1
#
_entry.id   AF-A0A2T4VPD4-F1
#
_cell.length_a   1.000
_cell.length_b   1.000
_cell.length_c   1.000
_cell.angle_alpha   90.00
_cell.angle_beta   90.00
_cell.angle_gamma   90.00
#
_symmetry.space_group_name_H-M   'P 1'
#
loop_
_entity.id
_entity.type
_entity.pdbx_description
1 polymer ?
#
loop_
_entity_poly.entity_id
_entity_poly.type
_entity_poly.pdbx_seq_one_letter_code
_entity_poly.pdbx_strand_id
1 'polypeptide(L)'
;MAQRFRGWTRLLGLVLAIGLWALAPACTRPTRPEPEPEPGEGGSSDAGTGSTCVEPNPGFGALPDTGAWSACSSCACVEPDFTVLHQWAWQTPRDFVVFPDGALFAVGTYYSPTSVPAGSGPVTYMITWGFHPDRLPVSCGYKIAGVVTGSAGTDVVRRADGTLIIAGYLDAEMRLWKSSEPYYGLLASYRTENGGVDVFGLEPTAEGSVLVGFNAYSGSPGKAPVMRVHRYLPDGTLDTAFGTGGVVQYPGGGQRKGTALTRLPDGKLVVVGSGSDGSFVMRLLPDGQLDSTFSGGIVPIDCCTDVVPLEDGRLLLGGEFSNGASNGAQFLRLQSDGTLDPTFGCGGRLRIPFSGVPLIDFWVRPEGRLLMLTSRAVLQVRPDGTPDPDFGEAGQIPLRLRATVGKLAPDGSLVVLGTVLEQAMANNYVTDFAMQRIRLP
;
A
#
# COMPACT_ATOMS: atom_id res chain seq x y z
N MET A 1 41.85 46.63 3.84
CA MET A 1 42.16 46.60 2.39
C MET A 1 43.33 45.64 2.21
N ALA A 2 43.08 44.42 1.68
CA ALA A 2 44.09 43.37 1.37
C ALA A 2 44.92 42.87 2.61
N GLN A 3 45.45 41.65 2.74
CA GLN A 3 45.70 40.53 1.85
C GLN A 3 46.05 39.28 2.71
N ARG A 4 45.69 38.08 2.20
CA ARG A 4 46.36 36.75 2.25
C ARG A 4 47.37 36.41 3.37
N PHE A 5 47.24 35.21 3.97
CA PHE A 5 48.03 33.99 3.64
C PHE A 5 47.88 32.84 4.68
N ARG A 6 48.04 31.60 4.17
CA ARG A 6 48.40 30.31 4.84
C ARG A 6 47.26 29.61 5.60
N GLY A 7 47.03 28.30 5.49
CA GLY A 7 47.84 27.22 4.92
C GLY A 7 48.09 26.13 5.98
N TRP A 8 47.37 25.01 5.85
CA TRP A 8 47.73 23.64 6.26
C TRP A 8 48.09 23.32 7.72
N THR A 9 47.25 22.48 8.35
CA THR A 9 47.52 21.34 9.27
C THR A 9 46.13 20.96 9.84
N ARG A 10 45.63 19.71 9.90
CA ARG A 10 46.22 18.44 10.33
C ARG A 10 45.43 17.25 9.76
N LEU A 11 46.15 16.22 9.30
CA LEU A 11 45.76 14.82 9.44
C LEU A 11 45.72 14.48 10.94
N LEU A 12 44.61 13.94 11.44
CA LEU A 12 44.49 12.92 12.51
C LEU A 12 43.05 12.97 13.06
N GLY A 13 42.28 11.92 12.75
CA GLY A 13 40.91 11.75 13.23
C GLY A 13 40.20 10.56 12.58
N LEU A 14 40.94 9.48 12.32
CA LEU A 14 40.36 8.15 12.14
C LEU A 14 40.46 7.46 13.50
N VAL A 15 39.41 6.70 13.87
CA VAL A 15 39.17 5.94 15.12
C VAL A 15 38.14 6.60 16.04
N LEU A 16 37.04 5.85 16.22
CA LEU A 16 35.92 5.97 17.18
C LEU A 16 34.77 6.94 16.85
N ALA A 17 33.96 6.54 15.86
CA ALA A 17 32.52 6.74 15.89
C ALA A 17 31.80 5.42 15.50
N ILE A 18 32.19 4.33 16.17
CA ILE A 18 31.40 3.11 16.28
C ILE A 18 31.07 2.99 17.76
N GLY A 19 29.78 3.02 18.10
CA GLY A 19 29.31 2.65 19.43
C GLY A 19 28.50 3.72 20.15
N LEU A 20 27.19 3.76 19.86
CA LEU A 20 26.14 3.84 20.90
C LEU A 20 24.75 3.40 20.37
N TRP A 21 24.71 2.51 19.38
CA TRP A 21 23.49 1.82 18.92
C TRP A 21 23.68 0.29 18.83
N ALA A 22 24.64 -0.26 19.58
CA ALA A 22 24.95 -1.69 19.60
C ALA A 22 24.95 -2.25 21.03
N LEU A 23 23.86 -2.05 21.79
CA LEU A 23 23.55 -2.80 23.01
C LEU A 23 22.03 -2.88 23.18
N ALA A 24 21.32 -3.40 22.19
CA ALA A 24 20.10 -4.15 22.47
C ALA A 24 20.55 -5.62 22.64
N PRO A 25 20.17 -6.32 23.72
CA PRO A 25 20.51 -7.73 23.85
C PRO A 25 19.91 -8.47 22.66
N ALA A 26 20.72 -9.30 22.00
CA ALA A 26 20.20 -10.26 21.03
C ALA A 26 19.10 -11.09 21.73
N CYS A 27 17.89 -11.11 21.16
CA CYS A 27 16.80 -11.92 21.69
C CYS A 27 17.21 -13.40 21.67
N THR A 28 17.56 -13.95 22.83
CA THR A 28 17.84 -15.37 22.98
C THR A 28 16.53 -16.15 22.96
N ARG A 29 16.39 -17.06 21.99
CA ARG A 29 15.28 -18.03 21.87
C ARG A 29 15.04 -18.76 23.20
N PRO A 30 13.79 -18.86 23.70
CA PRO A 30 13.46 -19.90 24.66
C PRO A 30 13.36 -21.24 23.91
N THR A 31 14.25 -22.19 24.24
CA THR A 31 14.14 -23.57 23.76
C THR A 31 12.88 -24.21 24.35
N ARG A 32 11.86 -24.46 23.52
CA ARG A 32 10.70 -25.27 23.91
C ARG A 32 11.00 -26.74 23.58
N PRO A 33 10.73 -27.71 24.48
CA PRO A 33 10.90 -29.12 24.16
C PRO A 33 9.95 -29.53 23.02
N GLU A 34 10.48 -30.30 22.07
CA GLU A 34 9.70 -30.91 20.97
C GLU A 34 8.57 -31.78 21.53
N PRO A 35 7.34 -31.72 20.99
CA PRO A 35 6.32 -32.69 21.34
C PRO A 35 6.63 -34.04 20.69
N GLU A 36 6.50 -35.11 21.48
CA GLU A 36 6.63 -36.50 21.02
C GLU A 36 5.59 -36.83 19.92
N PRO A 37 5.94 -37.68 18.94
CA PRO A 37 5.00 -38.07 17.88
C PRO A 37 4.02 -39.13 18.40
N GLU A 38 2.72 -38.87 18.28
CA GLU A 38 1.69 -39.90 18.46
C GLU A 38 1.64 -40.85 17.24
N PRO A 39 1.31 -42.15 17.45
CA PRO A 39 1.33 -43.15 16.39
C PRO A 39 0.13 -43.01 15.46
N GLY A 40 0.40 -42.98 14.16
CA GLY A 40 -0.62 -42.93 13.11
C GLY A 40 -1.34 -44.26 12.89
N GLU A 41 -2.66 -44.20 12.80
CA GLU A 41 -3.47 -45.28 12.23
C GLU A 41 -3.57 -45.12 10.70
N GLY A 42 -3.24 -46.19 9.99
CA GLY A 42 -3.33 -46.27 8.53
C GLY A 42 -4.75 -46.55 8.05
N GLY A 43 -5.14 -45.89 6.95
CA GLY A 43 -6.36 -46.14 6.19
C GLY A 43 -6.09 -45.91 4.71
N SER A 44 -6.60 -46.80 3.87
CA SER A 44 -6.11 -47.19 2.55
C SER A 44 -6.32 -46.21 1.39
N SER A 45 -5.46 -46.38 0.40
CA SER A 45 -5.43 -45.81 -0.96
C SER A 45 -6.71 -46.00 -1.77
N ASP A 46 -7.06 -44.97 -2.55
CA ASP A 46 -7.65 -45.15 -3.88
C ASP A 46 -7.00 -44.16 -4.87
N ALA A 47 -6.60 -44.70 -6.02
CA ALA A 47 -5.92 -44.00 -7.10
C ALA A 47 -6.94 -43.42 -8.08
N GLY A 48 -6.84 -42.12 -8.37
CA GLY A 48 -7.62 -41.43 -9.40
C GLY A 48 -6.91 -40.16 -9.84
N THR A 49 -6.68 -40.04 -11.15
CA THR A 49 -5.91 -38.97 -11.80
C THR A 49 -6.43 -37.57 -11.49
N GLY A 50 -5.66 -36.84 -10.68
CA GLY A 50 -5.76 -35.41 -10.45
C GLY A 50 -4.68 -35.07 -9.44
N SER A 51 -3.77 -34.15 -9.73
CA SER A 51 -2.84 -33.66 -8.73
C SER A 51 -3.67 -32.97 -7.64
N THR A 52 -4.10 -33.71 -6.61
CA THR A 52 -4.73 -33.16 -5.41
C THR A 52 -3.63 -32.50 -4.60
N CYS A 53 -3.15 -31.36 -5.09
CA CYS A 53 -2.55 -30.39 -4.23
C CYS A 53 -3.62 -30.04 -3.19
N VAL A 54 -3.36 -30.40 -1.94
CA VAL A 54 -4.20 -30.01 -0.81
C VAL A 54 -3.75 -28.61 -0.44
N GLU A 55 -4.64 -27.62 -0.53
CA GLU A 55 -4.34 -26.27 -0.05
C GLU A 55 -3.98 -26.36 1.45
N PRO A 56 -2.84 -25.79 1.89
CA PRO A 56 -2.44 -25.84 3.28
C PRO A 56 -3.44 -25.06 4.12
N ASN A 57 -4.17 -25.75 5.01
CA ASN A 57 -5.14 -25.11 5.89
C ASN A 57 -4.74 -25.25 7.37
N PRO A 58 -4.04 -24.24 7.89
CA PRO A 58 -4.27 -23.79 9.25
C PRO A 58 -4.47 -22.26 9.22
N GLY A 59 -5.38 -21.78 8.38
CA GLY A 59 -5.62 -20.34 8.22
C GLY A 59 -5.87 -19.64 9.55
N PHE A 60 -5.78 -18.31 9.54
CA PHE A 60 -6.09 -17.55 10.74
C PHE A 60 -7.60 -17.66 10.98
N GLY A 61 -8.00 -18.02 12.21
CA GLY A 61 -9.41 -18.12 12.59
C GLY A 61 -10.12 -16.75 12.60
N ALA A 62 -11.10 -16.58 13.48
CA ALA A 62 -11.62 -15.24 13.76
C ALA A 62 -10.49 -14.38 14.35
N LEU A 63 -10.17 -13.26 13.68
CA LEU A 63 -9.16 -12.33 14.17
C LEU A 63 -9.73 -11.49 15.32
N PRO A 64 -8.92 -11.17 16.35
CA PRO A 64 -9.41 -10.52 17.56
C PRO A 64 -9.98 -9.12 17.30
N ASP A 65 -11.07 -8.79 18.01
CA ASP A 65 -11.81 -7.53 17.82
C ASP A 65 -11.09 -6.27 18.34
N THR A 66 -10.05 -6.46 19.15
CA THR A 66 -8.99 -5.55 19.64
C THR A 66 -8.53 -6.14 20.98
N GLY A 67 -7.27 -6.55 21.11
CA GLY A 67 -6.79 -7.23 22.30
C GLY A 67 -6.21 -6.30 23.36
N ALA A 68 -6.52 -6.55 24.63
CA ALA A 68 -5.67 -6.17 25.75
C ALA A 68 -4.41 -7.04 25.71
N TRP A 69 -3.25 -6.42 25.90
CA TRP A 69 -1.94 -7.04 25.63
C TRP A 69 -1.38 -7.76 26.86
N SER A 70 -0.83 -8.96 26.66
CA SER A 70 0.19 -9.55 27.55
C SER A 70 1.58 -9.05 27.14
N ALA A 71 2.53 -8.99 28.08
CA ALA A 71 3.91 -8.58 27.80
C ALA A 71 4.54 -9.48 26.72
N CYS A 72 5.16 -8.88 25.71
CA CYS A 72 5.67 -9.56 24.51
C CYS A 72 6.69 -10.66 24.85
N SER A 73 6.57 -11.82 24.21
CA SER A 73 7.50 -12.95 24.30
C SER A 73 8.29 -13.21 23.00
N SER A 74 8.05 -12.45 21.93
CA SER A 74 8.73 -12.58 20.63
C SER A 74 9.39 -11.28 20.15
N CYS A 75 10.32 -11.39 19.20
CA CYS A 75 11.15 -10.27 18.72
C CYS A 75 10.36 -9.19 17.94
N ALA A 76 9.12 -9.50 17.53
CA ALA A 76 8.22 -8.56 16.89
C ALA A 76 7.42 -7.80 17.96
N CYS A 77 8.06 -6.82 18.61
CA CYS A 77 7.43 -6.03 19.66
C CYS A 77 6.60 -4.86 19.10
N VAL A 78 5.41 -4.66 19.68
CA VAL A 78 4.66 -3.40 19.61
C VAL A 78 5.09 -2.54 20.80
N GLU A 79 5.98 -1.57 20.58
CA GLU A 79 6.40 -0.58 21.58
C GLU A 79 6.33 0.84 20.98
N PRO A 80 6.38 1.92 21.79
CA PRO A 80 5.32 2.90 22.04
C PRO A 80 4.97 3.86 20.89
N ASP A 81 5.39 3.58 19.65
CA ASP A 81 5.18 4.41 18.45
C ASP A 81 3.72 4.28 17.94
N PHE A 82 2.77 4.41 18.87
CA PHE A 82 1.36 4.59 18.61
C PHE A 82 1.00 6.05 18.89
N THR A 83 0.68 6.79 17.84
CA THR A 83 0.31 8.20 17.96
C THR A 83 -1.11 8.38 17.47
N VAL A 84 -1.94 9.06 18.26
CA VAL A 84 -3.28 9.48 17.87
C VAL A 84 -3.30 11.00 17.73
N LEU A 85 -3.88 11.50 16.64
CA LEU A 85 -4.14 12.93 16.46
C LEU A 85 -5.61 13.22 16.72
N HIS A 86 -5.91 13.54 17.97
CA HIS A 86 -7.27 13.92 18.37
C HIS A 86 -7.68 15.25 17.73
N GLN A 87 -8.63 15.17 16.81
CA GLN A 87 -9.16 16.33 16.10
C GLN A 87 -10.69 16.37 16.16
N TRP A 88 -11.33 15.33 16.75
CA TRP A 88 -12.78 15.23 16.91
C TRP A 88 -13.52 15.39 15.58
N ALA A 89 -12.95 14.78 14.54
CA ALA A 89 -13.39 14.87 13.17
C ALA A 89 -13.36 13.47 12.53
N TRP A 90 -14.04 13.28 11.39
CA TRP A 90 -13.85 12.02 10.65
C TRP A 90 -12.65 12.16 9.74
N GLN A 91 -11.53 11.59 10.18
CA GLN A 91 -10.27 11.56 9.46
C GLN A 91 -10.04 10.17 8.87
N THR A 92 -9.52 10.11 7.64
CA THR A 92 -9.14 8.83 7.02
C THR A 92 -7.88 9.02 6.20
N PRO A 93 -6.72 8.52 6.67
CA PRO A 93 -5.52 8.49 5.86
C PRO A 93 -5.72 7.56 4.66
N ARG A 94 -5.26 8.00 3.49
CA ARG A 94 -5.37 7.27 2.23
C ARG A 94 -4.03 6.78 1.75
N ASP A 95 -3.01 7.63 1.85
CA ASP A 95 -1.66 7.26 1.50
C ASP A 95 -0.61 8.11 2.23
N PHE A 96 0.65 7.69 2.23
CA PHE A 96 1.73 8.42 2.87
C PHE A 96 3.13 8.09 2.33
N VAL A 97 4.11 8.93 2.67
CA VAL A 97 5.54 8.66 2.47
C VAL A 97 6.29 8.71 3.79
N VAL A 98 7.25 7.81 3.98
CA VAL A 98 8.21 7.83 5.09
C VAL A 98 9.53 8.36 4.58
N PHE A 99 10.09 9.35 5.27
CA PHE A 99 11.38 9.94 4.96
C PHE A 99 12.52 9.15 5.62
N PRO A 100 13.77 9.25 5.10
CA PRO A 100 14.91 8.54 5.66
C PRO A 100 15.24 8.89 7.12
N ASP A 101 14.87 10.09 7.57
CA ASP A 101 15.01 10.54 8.96
C ASP A 101 13.89 10.04 9.88
N GLY A 102 12.95 9.24 9.36
CA GLY A 102 11.79 8.73 10.10
C GLY A 102 10.61 9.70 10.14
N ALA A 103 10.71 10.88 9.53
CA ALA A 103 9.56 11.74 9.32
C ALA A 103 8.54 11.07 8.38
N LEU A 104 7.30 11.54 8.42
CA LEU A 104 6.20 11.01 7.62
C LEU A 104 5.39 12.18 7.06
N PHE A 105 4.95 12.04 5.82
CA PHE A 105 3.92 12.89 5.21
C PHE A 105 2.76 12.05 4.71
N ALA A 106 1.57 12.27 5.24
CA ALA A 106 0.36 11.53 4.87
C ALA A 106 -0.68 12.44 4.21
N VAL A 107 -1.46 11.87 3.30
CA VAL A 107 -2.61 12.49 2.64
C VAL A 107 -3.88 11.70 2.94
N GLY A 108 -5.02 12.38 2.90
CA GLY A 108 -6.29 11.70 3.11
C GLY A 108 -7.49 12.62 3.05
N THR A 109 -8.57 12.17 3.68
CA THR A 109 -9.83 12.89 3.81
C THR A 109 -10.08 13.35 5.23
N TYR A 110 -10.60 14.57 5.35
CA TYR A 110 -11.06 15.16 6.60
C TYR A 110 -12.50 15.65 6.46
N TYR A 111 -13.32 15.33 7.46
CA TYR A 111 -14.70 15.76 7.59
C TYR A 111 -14.94 16.43 8.95
N SER A 112 -15.42 17.67 8.95
CA SER A 112 -15.75 18.42 10.17
C SER A 112 -17.26 18.50 10.36
N PRO A 113 -17.82 17.97 11.47
CA PRO A 113 -19.25 18.07 11.75
C PRO A 113 -19.70 19.45 12.24
N THR A 114 -18.79 20.34 12.64
CA THR A 114 -19.10 21.59 13.37
C THR A 114 -18.91 22.88 12.57
N SER A 115 -18.44 22.82 11.31
CA SER A 115 -18.04 24.00 10.53
C SER A 115 -18.96 24.34 9.36
N VAL A 116 -20.15 23.73 9.28
CA VAL A 116 -21.04 23.86 8.13
C VAL A 116 -22.31 24.64 8.50
N PRO A 117 -22.63 25.77 7.84
CA PRO A 117 -23.91 26.45 7.99
C PRO A 117 -25.08 25.50 7.71
N ALA A 118 -26.16 25.59 8.50
CA ALA A 118 -27.37 24.77 8.31
C ALA A 118 -27.86 24.85 6.85
N GLY A 119 -27.94 23.70 6.16
CA GLY A 119 -28.40 23.59 4.78
C GLY A 119 -27.32 23.48 3.69
N SER A 120 -26.02 23.52 4.02
CA SER A 120 -24.93 23.52 3.01
C SER A 120 -24.29 22.16 2.68
N GLY A 121 -24.84 21.05 3.17
CA GLY A 121 -24.37 19.69 2.84
C GLY A 121 -22.96 19.36 3.38
N PRO A 122 -22.56 18.08 3.36
CA PRO A 122 -21.27 17.64 3.89
C PRO A 122 -20.07 18.23 3.11
N VAL A 123 -19.01 18.68 3.81
CA VAL A 123 -17.77 19.20 3.21
C VAL A 123 -16.60 18.27 3.52
N THR A 124 -15.85 17.87 2.49
CA THR A 124 -14.65 17.02 2.61
C THR A 124 -13.43 17.83 2.19
N TYR A 125 -12.37 17.78 3.01
CA TYR A 125 -11.11 18.47 2.77
C TYR A 125 -10.00 17.46 2.49
N MET A 126 -9.09 17.83 1.59
CA MET A 126 -7.76 17.23 1.56
C MET A 126 -7.00 17.68 2.81
N ILE A 127 -6.51 16.71 3.56
CA ILE A 127 -5.71 16.95 4.76
C ILE A 127 -4.33 16.35 4.55
N THR A 128 -3.33 17.06 5.06
CA THR A 128 -1.96 16.59 5.10
C THR A 128 -1.49 16.52 6.55
N TRP A 129 -0.79 15.44 6.89
CA TRP A 129 -0.21 15.28 8.21
C TRP A 129 1.31 15.15 8.10
N GLY A 130 2.03 15.95 8.85
CA GLY A 130 3.48 15.88 9.00
C GLY A 130 3.84 15.34 10.38
N PHE A 131 4.64 14.29 10.41
CA PHE A 131 5.22 13.74 11.64
C PHE A 131 6.73 13.80 11.53
N HIS A 132 7.40 14.13 12.63
CA HIS A 132 8.86 14.11 12.72
C HIS A 132 9.24 13.49 14.06
N PRO A 133 10.25 12.60 14.16
CA PRO A 133 10.57 11.91 15.40
C PRO A 133 10.84 12.86 16.58
N ASP A 134 11.50 13.99 16.30
CA ASP A 134 11.89 14.97 17.32
C ASP A 134 10.88 16.12 17.53
N ARG A 135 9.69 16.09 16.91
CA ARG A 135 8.72 17.19 17.01
C ARG A 135 7.30 16.67 17.20
N LEU A 136 6.47 17.49 17.84
CA LEU A 136 5.04 17.20 17.91
C LEU A 136 4.46 17.11 16.49
N PRO A 137 3.55 16.15 16.24
CA PRO A 137 2.87 16.06 14.96
C PRO A 137 2.18 17.37 14.59
N VAL A 138 2.26 17.74 13.31
CA VAL A 138 1.59 18.93 12.78
C VAL A 138 0.56 18.47 11.75
N SER A 139 -0.72 18.75 12.00
CA SER A 139 -1.75 18.68 10.98
C SER A 139 -1.83 20.01 10.25
N CYS A 140 -1.53 20.00 8.96
CA CYS A 140 -1.78 21.14 8.09
C CYS A 140 -3.04 20.81 7.29
N GLY A 141 -4.18 21.35 7.73
CA GLY A 141 -5.34 21.45 6.85
C GLY A 141 -4.99 22.45 5.76
N TYR A 142 -4.82 21.99 4.52
CA TYR A 142 -4.72 22.91 3.40
C TYR A 142 -6.11 23.56 3.27
N LYS A 143 -6.26 24.77 3.81
CA LYS A 143 -7.40 25.63 3.50
C LYS A 143 -7.25 26.04 2.04
N ILE A 144 -7.75 25.20 1.15
CA ILE A 144 -8.14 25.65 -0.18
C ILE A 144 -9.04 26.85 0.05
N ALA A 145 -8.74 27.99 -0.57
CA ALA A 145 -9.58 29.17 -0.42
C ALA A 145 -10.99 28.84 -0.91
N GLY A 146 -11.95 28.70 0.01
CA GLY A 146 -13.33 28.33 -0.27
C GLY A 146 -13.73 26.95 0.27
N VAL A 147 -15.01 26.81 0.61
CA VAL A 147 -15.64 25.52 0.92
C VAL A 147 -15.72 24.72 -0.39
N VAL A 148 -14.93 23.66 -0.53
CA VAL A 148 -14.99 22.80 -1.72
C VAL A 148 -15.38 21.40 -1.30
N THR A 149 -16.59 20.99 -1.71
CA THR A 149 -17.12 19.65 -1.48
C THR A 149 -16.35 18.61 -2.30
N GLY A 150 -16.20 17.39 -1.77
CA GLY A 150 -15.57 16.28 -2.50
C GLY A 150 -14.04 16.35 -2.65
N SER A 151 -13.33 17.07 -1.78
CA SER A 151 -11.86 17.15 -1.83
C SER A 151 -11.20 16.01 -1.06
N ALA A 152 -10.25 15.31 -1.66
CA ALA A 152 -9.52 14.20 -1.03
C ALA A 152 -8.10 14.11 -1.59
N GLY A 153 -7.11 13.91 -0.71
CA GLY A 153 -5.81 13.38 -1.13
C GLY A 153 -5.91 11.86 -1.22
N THR A 154 -5.52 11.27 -2.34
CA THR A 154 -5.68 9.83 -2.59
C THR A 154 -4.37 9.08 -2.59
N ASP A 155 -3.31 9.68 -3.12
CA ASP A 155 -2.02 9.03 -3.33
C ASP A 155 -0.90 10.06 -3.19
N VAL A 156 0.26 9.64 -2.67
CA VAL A 156 1.44 10.50 -2.53
C VAL A 156 2.74 9.72 -2.73
N VAL A 157 3.60 10.25 -3.59
CA VAL A 157 4.93 9.70 -3.83
C VAL A 157 6.02 10.75 -3.65
N ARG A 158 7.22 10.28 -3.32
CA ARG A 158 8.41 11.11 -3.21
C ARG A 158 9.33 10.84 -4.39
N ARG A 159 9.65 11.87 -5.16
CA ARG A 159 10.68 11.81 -6.21
C ARG A 159 12.07 11.70 -5.59
N ALA A 160 13.04 11.27 -6.41
CA ALA A 160 14.44 11.16 -5.99
C ALA A 160 15.04 12.50 -5.52
N ASP A 161 14.59 13.62 -6.10
CA ASP A 161 14.99 14.98 -5.70
C ASP A 161 14.35 15.46 -4.39
N GLY A 162 13.49 14.64 -3.77
CA GLY A 162 12.78 14.95 -2.54
C GLY A 162 11.43 15.64 -2.72
N THR A 163 11.06 16.01 -3.95
CA THR A 163 9.76 16.60 -4.26
C THR A 163 8.64 15.59 -4.00
N LEU A 164 7.60 16.01 -3.29
CA LEU A 164 6.38 15.24 -3.14
C LEU A 164 5.47 15.50 -4.33
N ILE A 165 4.90 14.44 -4.88
CA ILE A 165 3.80 14.50 -5.84
C ILE A 165 2.57 13.93 -5.16
N ILE A 166 1.50 14.71 -5.13
CA ILE A 166 0.25 14.34 -4.50
C ILE A 166 -0.81 14.26 -5.58
N ALA A 167 -1.54 13.16 -5.64
CA ALA A 167 -2.74 13.02 -6.43
C ALA A 167 -3.98 13.11 -5.53
N GLY A 168 -5.05 13.70 -6.07
CA GLY A 168 -6.31 13.79 -5.37
C GLY A 168 -7.37 14.53 -6.16
N TYR A 169 -8.48 14.87 -5.50
CA TYR A 169 -9.60 15.56 -6.11
C TYR A 169 -9.84 16.92 -5.50
N LEU A 170 -10.30 17.83 -6.36
CA LEU A 170 -10.94 19.06 -5.97
C LEU A 170 -12.13 19.30 -6.89
N ASP A 171 -13.35 19.37 -6.36
CA ASP A 171 -14.56 19.64 -7.17
C ASP A 171 -14.70 18.68 -8.37
N ALA A 172 -14.59 17.36 -8.11
CA ALA A 172 -14.61 16.28 -9.10
C ALA A 172 -13.53 16.34 -10.21
N GLU A 173 -12.55 17.22 -10.08
CA GLU A 173 -11.37 17.31 -10.95
C GLU A 173 -10.18 16.60 -10.29
N MET A 174 -9.56 15.67 -11.03
CA MET A 174 -8.26 15.13 -10.64
C MET A 174 -7.25 16.25 -10.65
N ARG A 175 -6.41 16.32 -9.63
CA ARG A 175 -5.27 17.24 -9.60
C ARG A 175 -4.03 16.51 -9.14
N LEU A 176 -2.93 16.88 -9.76
CA LEU A 176 -1.58 16.56 -9.34
C LEU A 176 -0.96 17.82 -8.77
N TRP A 177 -0.47 17.75 -7.55
CA TRP A 177 0.28 18.81 -6.92
C TRP A 177 1.73 18.39 -6.73
N LYS A 178 2.63 19.36 -6.83
CA LYS A 178 4.03 19.19 -6.42
C LYS A 178 4.31 20.02 -5.17
N SER A 179 5.12 19.50 -4.25
CA SER A 179 5.64 20.31 -3.14
C SER A 179 6.47 21.46 -3.69
N SER A 180 6.11 22.68 -3.32
CA SER A 180 6.93 23.88 -3.52
C SER A 180 6.87 24.73 -2.26
N GLU A 181 7.88 25.56 -2.04
CA GLU A 181 7.88 26.50 -0.92
C GLU A 181 7.22 27.82 -1.38
N PRO A 182 6.27 28.42 -0.62
CA PRO A 182 5.71 27.97 0.67
C PRO A 182 4.41 27.14 0.55
N TYR A 183 3.99 26.77 -0.66
CA TYR A 183 2.73 26.05 -0.95
C TYR A 183 2.89 25.00 -2.04
N TYR A 184 1.95 24.05 -2.11
CA TYR A 184 1.87 23.13 -3.23
C TYR A 184 1.52 23.83 -4.56
N GLY A 185 2.34 23.59 -5.58
CA GLY A 185 2.06 24.03 -6.95
C GLY A 185 1.19 23.02 -7.68
N LEU A 186 0.16 23.49 -8.39
CA LEU A 186 -0.58 22.65 -9.34
C LEU A 186 0.37 22.22 -10.47
N LEU A 187 0.52 20.92 -10.65
CA LEU A 187 1.34 20.33 -11.71
C LEU A 187 0.49 20.00 -12.94
N ALA A 188 -0.64 19.34 -12.73
CA ALA A 188 -1.58 18.99 -13.79
C ALA A 188 -2.99 18.83 -13.22
N SER A 189 -3.99 18.93 -14.08
CA SER A 189 -5.36 18.55 -13.73
C SER A 189 -6.03 17.80 -14.86
N TYR A 190 -7.05 17.03 -14.50
CA TYR A 190 -7.85 16.28 -15.45
C TYR A 190 -9.30 16.29 -15.00
N ARG A 191 -10.18 16.82 -15.87
CA ARG A 191 -11.61 16.92 -15.62
C ARG A 191 -12.37 16.10 -16.66
N THR A 192 -13.28 15.24 -16.22
CA THR A 192 -14.33 14.72 -17.09
C THR A 192 -15.57 15.57 -16.87
N GLU A 193 -16.25 15.97 -17.94
CA GLU A 193 -17.34 16.95 -17.83
C GLU A 193 -18.48 16.49 -16.91
N ASN A 194 -18.65 15.18 -16.65
CA ASN A 194 -19.79 14.68 -15.88
C ASN A 194 -19.58 13.37 -15.08
N GLY A 195 -18.40 12.74 -15.11
CA GLY A 195 -18.23 11.40 -14.50
C GLY A 195 -17.32 11.32 -13.28
N GLY A 196 -16.38 12.26 -13.14
CA GLY A 196 -15.30 12.15 -12.16
C GLY A 196 -14.19 11.19 -12.61
N VAL A 197 -13.22 11.02 -11.74
CA VAL A 197 -12.06 10.14 -11.91
C VAL A 197 -11.70 9.48 -10.60
N ASP A 198 -11.08 8.29 -10.66
CA ASP A 198 -10.52 7.62 -9.49
C ASP A 198 -9.08 7.10 -9.70
N VAL A 199 -8.09 7.73 -9.08
CA VAL A 199 -6.67 7.38 -9.09
C VAL A 199 -6.47 6.04 -8.39
N PHE A 200 -5.81 5.12 -9.08
CA PHE A 200 -5.46 3.79 -8.56
C PHE A 200 -3.94 3.56 -8.49
N GLY A 201 -3.14 4.55 -8.88
CA GLY A 201 -1.71 4.51 -8.64
C GLY A 201 -0.96 5.71 -9.18
N LEU A 202 0.12 6.05 -8.49
CA LEU A 202 1.02 7.14 -8.77
C LEU A 202 2.45 6.61 -8.73
N GLU A 203 3.18 6.70 -9.83
CA GLU A 203 4.51 6.08 -9.95
C GLU A 203 5.55 7.09 -10.48
N PRO A 204 6.49 7.56 -9.64
CA PRO A 204 7.55 8.44 -10.10
C PRO A 204 8.58 7.67 -10.91
N THR A 205 9.16 8.35 -11.89
CA THR A 205 10.25 7.81 -12.71
C THR A 205 11.59 8.42 -12.31
N ALA A 206 12.71 7.78 -12.68
CA ALA A 206 14.05 8.24 -12.32
C ALA A 206 14.40 9.60 -12.95
N GLU A 207 13.86 9.86 -14.14
CA GLU A 207 13.95 11.09 -14.92
C GLU A 207 13.03 12.22 -14.40
N GLY A 208 12.22 11.96 -13.37
CA GLY A 208 11.35 12.94 -12.74
C GLY A 208 9.99 13.10 -13.39
N SER A 209 9.65 12.34 -14.44
CA SER A 209 8.26 12.19 -14.89
C SER A 209 7.44 11.45 -13.83
N VAL A 210 6.12 11.55 -13.91
CA VAL A 210 5.18 10.80 -13.08
C VAL A 210 4.16 10.08 -13.95
N LEU A 211 3.94 8.81 -13.65
CA LEU A 211 2.86 8.02 -14.21
C LEU A 211 1.66 8.08 -13.26
N VAL A 212 0.47 8.25 -13.82
CA VAL A 212 -0.78 8.34 -13.07
C VAL A 212 -1.78 7.38 -13.68
N GLY A 213 -2.13 6.34 -12.93
CA GLY A 213 -3.23 5.45 -13.21
C GLY A 213 -4.51 6.00 -12.63
N PHE A 214 -5.54 6.22 -13.44
CA PHE A 214 -6.87 6.60 -12.96
C PHE A 214 -8.01 6.02 -13.80
N ASN A 215 -9.15 5.84 -13.16
CA ASN A 215 -10.39 5.36 -13.73
C ASN A 215 -11.24 6.56 -14.13
N ALA A 216 -11.45 6.77 -15.42
CA ALA A 216 -12.32 7.84 -15.93
C ALA A 216 -13.76 7.33 -16.05
N TYR A 217 -14.67 7.96 -15.33
CA TYR A 217 -16.10 7.66 -15.41
C TYR A 217 -16.75 8.56 -16.46
N SER A 218 -17.79 8.07 -17.13
CA SER A 218 -18.68 8.91 -17.92
C SER A 218 -19.91 9.26 -17.08
N GLY A 219 -20.41 10.49 -17.15
CA GLY A 219 -21.58 10.93 -16.39
C GLY A 219 -22.92 10.29 -16.76
N SER A 220 -22.93 9.28 -17.62
CA SER A 220 -24.12 8.51 -17.95
C SER A 220 -24.25 7.31 -17.00
N PRO A 221 -25.41 7.12 -16.36
CA PRO A 221 -25.66 5.96 -15.49
C PRO A 221 -25.42 4.63 -16.22
N GLY A 222 -24.79 3.66 -15.54
CA GLY A 222 -24.59 2.30 -16.06
C GLY A 222 -23.35 2.10 -16.94
N LYS A 223 -22.54 3.14 -17.17
CA LYS A 223 -21.22 3.02 -17.81
C LYS A 223 -20.15 2.76 -16.75
N ALA A 224 -19.48 1.61 -16.84
CA ALA A 224 -18.34 1.32 -15.97
C ALA A 224 -17.12 2.18 -16.37
N PRO A 225 -16.20 2.48 -15.43
CA PRO A 225 -15.07 3.35 -15.71
C PRO A 225 -14.15 2.80 -16.81
N VAL A 226 -13.42 3.72 -17.43
CA VAL A 226 -12.31 3.42 -18.35
C VAL A 226 -11.01 3.72 -17.65
N MET A 227 -10.22 2.67 -17.41
CA MET A 227 -8.87 2.77 -16.92
C MET A 227 -7.98 3.53 -17.91
N ARG A 228 -7.22 4.48 -17.39
CA ARG A 228 -6.23 5.25 -18.11
C ARG A 228 -4.92 5.25 -17.33
N VAL A 229 -3.81 5.23 -18.06
CA VAL A 229 -2.49 5.59 -17.53
C VAL A 229 -1.97 6.76 -18.33
N HIS A 230 -1.68 7.85 -17.65
CA HIS A 230 -1.05 9.04 -18.23
C HIS A 230 0.38 9.15 -17.73
N ARG A 231 1.27 9.73 -18.54
CA ARG A 231 2.60 10.15 -18.09
C ARG A 231 2.71 11.66 -18.19
N TYR A 232 3.08 12.31 -17.09
CA TYR A 232 3.35 13.74 -17.03
C TYR A 232 4.86 13.96 -16.90
N LEU A 233 5.41 14.84 -17.72
CA LEU A 233 6.81 15.25 -17.67
C LEU A 233 7.12 16.02 -16.38
N PRO A 234 8.41 16.23 -16.02
CA PRO A 234 8.78 16.94 -14.79
C PRO A 234 8.18 18.35 -14.69
N ASP A 235 7.91 18.99 -15.84
CA ASP A 235 7.30 20.31 -15.94
C ASP A 235 5.75 20.32 -15.81
N GLY A 236 5.13 19.14 -15.78
CA GLY A 236 3.69 18.95 -15.66
C GLY A 236 2.93 18.84 -16.98
N THR A 237 3.62 18.96 -18.12
CA THR A 237 3.02 18.72 -19.43
C THR A 237 2.77 17.22 -19.65
N LEU A 238 1.72 16.87 -20.39
CA LEU A 238 1.44 15.48 -20.75
C LEU A 238 2.50 14.99 -21.75
N ASP A 239 3.14 13.86 -21.46
CA ASP A 239 4.10 13.21 -22.36
C ASP A 239 3.36 12.58 -23.55
N THR A 240 3.20 13.34 -24.63
CA THR A 240 2.47 12.87 -25.83
C THR A 240 3.10 11.67 -26.53
N ALA A 241 4.37 11.33 -26.22
CA ALA A 241 5.03 10.15 -26.75
C ALA A 241 4.67 8.87 -25.99
N PHE A 242 4.01 8.98 -24.83
CA PHE A 242 3.56 7.84 -24.04
C PHE A 242 2.21 7.31 -24.55
N GLY A 243 2.13 6.01 -24.85
CA GLY A 243 0.93 5.37 -25.38
C GLY A 243 0.47 6.01 -26.70
N THR A 244 -0.82 6.31 -26.81
CA THR A 244 -1.37 7.05 -27.94
C THR A 244 -1.79 8.45 -27.50
N GLY A 245 -0.97 9.46 -27.85
CA GLY A 245 -1.25 10.86 -27.50
C GLY A 245 -1.14 11.16 -26.01
N GLY A 246 -0.27 10.44 -25.29
CA GLY A 246 -0.06 10.59 -23.84
C GLY A 246 -0.95 9.72 -22.96
N VAL A 247 -1.73 8.82 -23.56
CA VAL A 247 -2.73 8.01 -22.87
C VAL A 247 -2.57 6.54 -23.24
N VAL A 248 -2.55 5.69 -22.21
CA VAL A 248 -2.76 4.24 -22.35
C VAL A 248 -4.14 3.89 -21.82
N GLN A 249 -4.83 3.00 -22.53
CA GLN A 249 -6.12 2.41 -22.15
C GLN A 249 -6.08 0.91 -22.36
N TYR A 250 -7.04 0.20 -21.76
CA TYR A 250 -7.22 -1.22 -22.04
C TYR A 250 -7.57 -1.44 -23.54
N PRO A 251 -6.82 -2.28 -24.27
CA PRO A 251 -7.05 -2.56 -25.69
C PRO A 251 -8.44 -3.10 -26.02
N GLY A 252 -8.95 -2.76 -27.20
CA GLY A 252 -10.28 -3.20 -27.68
C GLY A 252 -11.43 -2.28 -27.25
N GLY A 253 -11.18 -1.34 -26.33
CA GLY A 253 -12.23 -0.49 -25.77
C GLY A 253 -13.10 -1.31 -24.82
N GLY A 254 -13.21 -0.87 -23.57
CA GLY A 254 -13.94 -1.65 -22.58
C GLY A 254 -14.09 -0.89 -21.28
N GLN A 255 -15.13 -1.25 -20.54
CA GLN A 255 -15.39 -0.68 -19.22
C GLN A 255 -14.57 -1.47 -18.19
N ARG A 256 -13.26 -1.21 -18.17
CA ARG A 256 -12.28 -1.83 -17.27
C ARG A 256 -11.82 -0.79 -16.26
N LYS A 257 -11.78 -1.14 -14.98
CA LYS A 257 -11.10 -0.33 -13.95
C LYS A 257 -9.71 -0.87 -13.68
N GLY A 258 -8.75 0.02 -13.48
CA GLY A 258 -7.48 -0.29 -12.84
C GLY A 258 -7.64 -0.26 -11.34
N THR A 259 -6.85 -1.07 -10.65
CA THR A 259 -6.83 -1.18 -9.18
C THR A 259 -5.43 -0.99 -8.60
N ALA A 260 -4.39 -1.29 -9.38
CA ALA A 260 -3.00 -1.01 -9.03
C ALA A 260 -2.17 -0.68 -10.27
N LEU A 261 -1.17 0.18 -10.11
CA LEU A 261 -0.14 0.49 -11.08
C LEU A 261 1.21 0.38 -10.37
N THR A 262 2.12 -0.43 -10.91
CA THR A 262 3.48 -0.53 -10.40
C THR A 262 4.51 -0.47 -11.52
N ARG A 263 5.70 0.07 -11.23
CA ARG A 263 6.84 0.13 -12.15
C ARG A 263 7.86 -0.95 -11.82
N LEU A 264 8.26 -1.72 -12.82
CA LEU A 264 9.31 -2.73 -12.72
C LEU A 264 10.71 -2.09 -12.80
N PRO A 265 11.77 -2.78 -12.32
CA PRO A 265 13.15 -2.25 -12.36
C PRO A 265 13.65 -1.90 -13.78
N ASP A 266 13.20 -2.63 -14.80
CA ASP A 266 13.52 -2.37 -16.22
C ASP A 266 12.71 -1.21 -16.83
N GLY A 267 11.85 -0.56 -16.04
CA GLY A 267 11.01 0.56 -16.46
C GLY A 267 9.69 0.18 -17.10
N LYS A 268 9.41 -1.11 -17.29
CA LYS A 268 8.08 -1.58 -17.69
C LYS A 268 7.07 -1.31 -16.59
N LEU A 269 5.79 -1.27 -16.97
CA LEU A 269 4.70 -1.00 -16.04
C LEU A 269 3.77 -2.19 -15.98
N VAL A 270 3.24 -2.47 -14.80
CA VAL A 270 2.21 -3.48 -14.60
C VAL A 270 0.97 -2.80 -14.06
N VAL A 271 -0.17 -3.08 -14.69
CA VAL A 271 -1.49 -2.63 -14.25
C VAL A 271 -2.32 -3.85 -13.90
N VAL A 272 -2.88 -3.87 -12.70
CA VAL A 272 -3.92 -4.83 -12.31
C VAL A 272 -5.27 -4.15 -12.43
N GLY A 273 -6.28 -4.89 -12.85
CA GLY A 273 -7.62 -4.33 -12.95
C GLY A 273 -8.71 -5.38 -13.14
N SER A 274 -9.94 -4.90 -13.28
CA SER A 274 -11.12 -5.75 -13.44
C SER A 274 -12.16 -5.12 -14.36
N GLY A 275 -13.03 -5.95 -14.95
CA GLY A 275 -14.28 -5.48 -15.56
C GLY A 275 -15.29 -6.61 -15.69
N SER A 276 -16.28 -6.44 -16.58
CA SER A 276 -17.38 -7.38 -16.76
C SER A 276 -16.92 -8.82 -17.03
N ASP A 277 -15.82 -8.98 -17.78
CA ASP A 277 -15.36 -10.30 -18.22
C ASP A 277 -14.18 -10.81 -17.38
N GLY A 278 -14.04 -10.31 -16.15
CA GLY A 278 -13.04 -10.78 -15.17
C GLY A 278 -11.91 -9.80 -14.86
N SER A 279 -10.96 -10.27 -14.05
CA SER A 279 -9.75 -9.53 -13.68
C SER A 279 -8.63 -9.75 -14.69
N PHE A 280 -7.67 -8.82 -14.74
CA PHE A 280 -6.54 -8.87 -15.66
C PHE A 280 -5.26 -8.30 -15.04
N VAL A 281 -4.14 -8.76 -15.55
CA VAL A 281 -2.84 -8.07 -15.46
C VAL A 281 -2.44 -7.64 -16.85
N MET A 282 -2.08 -6.36 -16.99
CA MET A 282 -1.55 -5.81 -18.23
C MET A 282 -0.12 -5.35 -18.01
N ARG A 283 0.81 -5.74 -18.88
CA ARG A 283 2.19 -5.23 -18.86
C ARG A 283 2.43 -4.30 -20.05
N LEU A 284 3.00 -3.14 -19.74
CA LEU A 284 3.34 -2.10 -20.70
C LEU A 284 4.86 -1.92 -20.74
N LEU A 285 5.35 -1.55 -21.92
CA LEU A 285 6.69 -1.01 -22.10
C LEU A 285 6.80 0.40 -21.48
N PRO A 286 8.02 0.92 -21.24
CA PRO A 286 8.20 2.26 -20.68
C PRO A 286 7.56 3.39 -21.48
N ASP A 287 7.37 3.19 -22.79
CA ASP A 287 6.69 4.11 -23.69
C ASP A 287 5.16 3.95 -23.70
N GLY A 288 4.60 3.07 -22.87
CA GLY A 288 3.17 2.83 -22.76
C GLY A 288 2.59 1.86 -23.81
N GLN A 289 3.40 1.32 -24.72
CA GLN A 289 2.95 0.27 -25.63
C GLN A 289 2.77 -1.06 -24.89
N LEU A 290 1.92 -1.93 -25.41
CA LEU A 290 1.66 -3.24 -24.81
C LEU A 290 2.88 -4.17 -24.94
N ASP A 291 3.31 -4.80 -23.85
CA ASP A 291 4.46 -5.72 -23.88
C ASP A 291 4.05 -7.13 -24.37
N SER A 292 4.21 -7.37 -25.67
CA SER A 292 3.89 -8.67 -26.29
C SER A 292 4.66 -9.87 -25.70
N THR A 293 5.77 -9.65 -25.00
CA THR A 293 6.55 -10.74 -24.34
C THR A 293 5.89 -11.27 -23.07
N PHE A 294 4.83 -10.62 -22.59
CA PHE A 294 4.07 -11.02 -21.40
C PHE A 294 2.78 -11.74 -21.78
N SER A 295 2.89 -12.91 -22.42
CA SER A 295 1.72 -13.68 -22.88
C SER A 295 0.76 -12.84 -23.74
N GLY A 296 1.32 -12.02 -24.65
CA GLY A 296 0.55 -11.09 -25.48
C GLY A 296 0.20 -9.75 -24.79
N GLY A 297 0.73 -9.52 -23.59
CA GLY A 297 0.66 -8.26 -22.83
C GLY A 297 -0.48 -8.16 -21.85
N ILE A 298 -1.50 -9.00 -21.97
CA ILE A 298 -2.66 -9.04 -21.07
C ILE A 298 -2.93 -10.48 -20.67
N VAL A 299 -2.88 -10.73 -19.37
CA VAL A 299 -3.15 -12.03 -18.76
C VAL A 299 -4.47 -11.97 -18.01
N PRO A 300 -5.50 -12.75 -18.41
CA PRO A 300 -6.69 -12.93 -17.60
C PRO A 300 -6.33 -13.62 -16.28
N ILE A 301 -6.89 -13.11 -15.17
CA ILE A 301 -6.70 -13.69 -13.84
C ILE A 301 -8.05 -13.87 -13.15
N ASP A 302 -8.10 -14.76 -12.17
CA ASP A 302 -9.31 -15.15 -11.44
C ASP A 302 -9.45 -14.47 -10.06
N CYS A 303 -8.54 -13.56 -9.71
CA CYS A 303 -8.53 -12.84 -8.44
C CYS A 303 -7.87 -11.48 -8.57
N CYS A 304 -7.63 -10.90 -7.40
CA CYS A 304 -6.53 -10.00 -7.11
C CYS A 304 -6.72 -8.57 -7.62
N THR A 305 -6.31 -7.64 -6.76
CA THR A 305 -6.51 -6.21 -6.95
C THR A 305 -5.19 -5.45 -6.91
N ASP A 306 -4.12 -6.10 -6.48
CA ASP A 306 -2.82 -5.48 -6.27
C ASP A 306 -1.66 -6.43 -6.66
N VAL A 307 -0.45 -5.87 -6.80
CA VAL A 307 0.73 -6.53 -7.35
C VAL A 307 2.01 -6.07 -6.67
N VAL A 308 2.85 -7.04 -6.31
CA VAL A 308 4.22 -6.83 -5.82
C VAL A 308 5.20 -7.44 -6.82
N PRO A 309 6.07 -6.62 -7.46
CA PRO A 309 7.19 -7.12 -8.24
C PRO A 309 8.19 -7.87 -7.35
N LEU A 310 8.67 -9.03 -7.82
CA LEU A 310 9.69 -9.81 -7.14
C LEU A 310 11.07 -9.53 -7.75
N GLU A 311 12.13 -9.70 -6.96
CA GLU A 311 13.52 -9.41 -7.37
C GLU A 311 13.98 -10.23 -8.59
N ASP A 312 13.40 -11.41 -8.79
CA ASP A 312 13.70 -12.30 -9.92
C ASP A 312 12.87 -12.02 -11.18
N GLY A 313 12.09 -10.93 -11.18
CA GLY A 313 11.25 -10.53 -12.31
C GLY A 313 9.90 -11.23 -12.39
N ARG A 314 9.57 -12.12 -11.44
CA ARG A 314 8.21 -12.63 -11.25
C ARG A 314 7.31 -11.56 -10.63
N LEU A 315 6.00 -11.80 -10.65
CA LEU A 315 5.00 -10.93 -10.03
C LEU A 315 4.19 -11.73 -9.02
N LEU A 316 4.00 -11.19 -7.82
CA LEU A 316 3.02 -11.71 -6.87
C LEU A 316 1.78 -10.82 -6.88
N LEU A 317 0.65 -11.36 -7.30
CA LEU A 317 -0.65 -10.71 -7.26
C LEU A 317 -1.35 -11.10 -5.97
N GLY A 318 -2.12 -10.17 -5.40
CA GLY A 318 -2.88 -10.43 -4.19
C GLY A 318 -4.20 -9.67 -4.16
N GLY A 319 -5.15 -10.22 -3.42
CA GLY A 319 -6.42 -9.57 -3.13
C GLY A 319 -7.31 -10.48 -2.29
N GLU A 320 -8.48 -9.97 -1.97
CA GLU A 320 -9.46 -10.75 -1.22
C GLU A 320 -10.09 -11.86 -2.07
N PHE A 321 -10.42 -12.97 -1.43
CA PHE A 321 -11.34 -13.95 -2.00
C PHE A 321 -12.50 -14.20 -1.05
N SER A 322 -13.64 -14.57 -1.66
CA SER A 322 -14.78 -15.13 -0.96
C SER A 322 -15.36 -16.27 -1.79
N ASN A 323 -15.53 -17.44 -1.19
CA ASN A 323 -16.16 -18.58 -1.84
C ASN A 323 -17.48 -19.00 -1.15
N GLY A 324 -18.07 -18.09 -0.35
CA GLY A 324 -19.29 -18.34 0.41
C GLY A 324 -19.11 -19.20 1.67
N ALA A 325 -18.11 -20.08 1.72
CA ALA A 325 -17.76 -20.90 2.88
C ALA A 325 -16.55 -20.35 3.68
N SER A 326 -15.68 -19.61 3.00
CA SER A 326 -14.45 -19.04 3.54
C SER A 326 -14.14 -17.71 2.85
N ASN A 327 -13.54 -16.81 3.61
CA ASN A 327 -12.98 -15.55 3.13
C ASN A 327 -11.48 -15.53 3.44
N GLY A 328 -10.75 -14.62 2.83
CA GLY A 328 -9.35 -14.39 3.15
C GLY A 328 -8.60 -13.71 2.02
N ALA A 329 -7.29 -13.95 1.95
CA ALA A 329 -6.44 -13.49 0.86
C ALA A 329 -6.14 -14.60 -0.13
N GLN A 330 -6.23 -14.28 -1.43
CA GLN A 330 -5.76 -15.13 -2.51
C GLN A 330 -4.59 -14.45 -3.19
N PHE A 331 -3.56 -15.24 -3.47
CA PHE A 331 -2.37 -14.83 -4.17
C PHE A 331 -2.17 -15.66 -5.43
N LEU A 332 -1.68 -15.01 -6.49
CA LEU A 332 -1.17 -15.68 -7.69
C LEU A 332 0.28 -15.27 -7.90
N ARG A 333 1.14 -16.21 -8.26
CA ARG A 333 2.49 -15.87 -8.73
C ARG A 333 2.55 -16.07 -10.24
N LEU A 334 2.90 -15.01 -10.95
CA LEU A 334 3.18 -15.05 -12.38
C LEU A 334 4.68 -15.04 -12.63
N GLN A 335 5.11 -15.78 -13.65
CA GLN A 335 6.43 -15.70 -14.22
C GLN A 335 6.63 -14.36 -14.95
N SER A 336 7.88 -14.05 -15.28
CA SER A 336 8.25 -12.85 -16.04
C SER A 336 7.69 -12.83 -17.46
N ASP A 337 7.16 -13.93 -17.98
CA ASP A 337 6.45 -14.02 -19.27
C ASP A 337 4.91 -13.97 -19.13
N GLY A 338 4.40 -13.85 -17.90
CA GLY A 338 2.97 -13.77 -17.60
C GLY A 338 2.27 -15.10 -17.42
N THR A 339 2.97 -16.23 -17.58
CA THR A 339 2.41 -17.54 -17.25
C THR A 339 2.32 -17.73 -15.73
N LEU A 340 1.36 -18.52 -15.24
CA LEU A 340 1.30 -18.88 -13.82
C LEU A 340 2.52 -19.71 -13.42
N ASP A 341 3.14 -19.38 -12.29
CA ASP A 341 4.28 -20.11 -11.76
C ASP A 341 3.81 -21.38 -11.01
N PRO A 342 3.95 -22.58 -11.58
CA PRO A 342 3.44 -23.80 -10.97
C PRO A 342 4.14 -24.17 -9.65
N THR A 343 5.28 -23.54 -9.34
CA THR A 343 6.05 -23.79 -8.11
C THR A 343 5.54 -23.00 -6.90
N PHE A 344 4.52 -22.15 -7.08
CA PHE A 344 3.89 -21.41 -6.01
C PHE A 344 2.58 -22.04 -5.56
N GLY A 345 2.52 -22.45 -4.29
CA GLY A 345 1.33 -23.06 -3.70
C GLY A 345 0.73 -24.16 -4.58
N CYS A 346 -0.56 -24.03 -4.87
CA CYS A 346 -1.34 -24.93 -5.69
C CYS A 346 -1.36 -24.49 -7.15
N GLY A 347 -0.32 -24.83 -7.91
CA GLY A 347 -0.26 -24.54 -9.35
C GLY A 347 -0.31 -23.04 -9.67
N GLY A 348 0.45 -22.25 -8.91
CA GLY A 348 0.52 -20.79 -9.05
C GLY A 348 -0.41 -20.02 -8.14
N ARG A 349 -1.14 -20.69 -7.24
CA ARG A 349 -2.14 -20.08 -6.37
C ARG A 349 -1.88 -20.39 -4.90
N LEU A 350 -2.13 -19.41 -4.03
CA LEU A 350 -2.12 -19.62 -2.60
C LEU A 350 -3.32 -18.92 -1.98
N ARG A 351 -4.07 -19.61 -1.12
CA ARG A 351 -5.18 -19.03 -0.36
C ARG A 351 -4.87 -19.09 1.12
N ILE A 352 -5.03 -17.96 1.80
CA ILE A 352 -4.87 -17.84 3.23
C ILE A 352 -6.23 -17.46 3.81
N PRO A 353 -6.94 -18.42 4.43
CA PRO A 353 -8.24 -18.12 5.02
C PRO A 353 -8.09 -17.24 6.27
N PHE A 354 -8.94 -16.22 6.36
CA PHE A 354 -9.20 -15.42 7.55
C PHE A 354 -10.55 -14.70 7.40
N SER A 355 -11.23 -14.43 8.52
CA SER A 355 -12.59 -13.89 8.48
C SER A 355 -12.76 -12.63 9.32
N GLY A 356 -13.79 -11.85 8.96
CA GLY A 356 -14.23 -10.68 9.72
C GLY A 356 -13.45 -9.38 9.46
N VAL A 357 -12.42 -9.40 8.61
CA VAL A 357 -11.60 -8.21 8.32
C VAL A 357 -11.13 -8.18 6.86
N PRO A 358 -11.09 -6.99 6.23
CA PRO A 358 -10.52 -6.86 4.89
C PRO A 358 -9.00 -6.94 4.87
N LEU A 359 -8.45 -7.41 3.75
CA LEU A 359 -7.05 -7.26 3.36
C LEU A 359 -6.85 -5.81 2.89
N ILE A 360 -5.86 -5.13 3.45
CA ILE A 360 -5.52 -3.75 3.12
C ILE A 360 -4.34 -3.72 2.14
N ASP A 361 -3.28 -4.48 2.42
CA ASP A 361 -2.05 -4.49 1.64
C ASP A 361 -1.23 -5.77 1.95
N PHE A 362 -0.24 -6.10 1.12
CA PHE A 362 0.68 -7.21 1.34
C PHE A 362 2.08 -6.93 0.79
N TRP A 363 3.07 -7.59 1.39
CA TRP A 363 4.47 -7.51 0.96
C TRP A 363 5.13 -8.88 0.98
N VAL A 364 6.15 -9.02 0.15
CA VAL A 364 7.07 -10.16 0.21
C VAL A 364 8.27 -9.78 1.05
N ARG A 365 8.53 -10.60 2.06
CA ARG A 365 9.68 -10.50 2.95
C ARG A 365 10.80 -11.45 2.51
N PRO A 366 12.01 -11.31 3.08
CA PRO A 366 13.10 -12.26 2.87
C PRO A 366 12.65 -13.71 3.06
N GLU A 367 13.22 -14.62 2.26
CA GLU A 367 12.90 -16.06 2.21
C GLU A 367 11.49 -16.37 1.66
N GLY A 368 10.83 -15.39 1.03
CA GLY A 368 9.52 -15.57 0.40
C GLY A 368 8.35 -15.58 1.38
N ARG A 369 8.56 -15.15 2.63
CA ARG A 369 7.49 -14.93 3.61
C ARG A 369 6.53 -13.86 3.11
N LEU A 370 5.24 -14.05 3.35
CA LEU A 370 4.22 -13.06 2.98
C LEU A 370 3.77 -12.33 4.25
N LEU A 371 3.89 -11.00 4.22
CA LEU A 371 3.36 -10.10 5.24
C LEU A 371 2.05 -9.53 4.71
N MET A 372 0.97 -9.65 5.47
CA MET A 372 -0.36 -9.14 5.10
C MET A 372 -0.83 -8.15 6.13
N LEU A 373 -1.22 -6.96 5.70
CA LEU A 373 -1.93 -6.00 6.53
C LEU A 373 -3.42 -6.20 6.33
N THR A 374 -4.13 -6.53 7.41
CA THR A 374 -5.58 -6.45 7.46
C THR A 374 -6.02 -5.20 8.21
N SER A 375 -7.31 -4.88 8.20
CA SER A 375 -7.81 -3.75 9.00
C SER A 375 -7.58 -3.89 10.51
N ARG A 376 -7.27 -5.08 11.05
CA ARG A 376 -7.15 -5.32 12.50
C ARG A 376 -5.87 -6.03 12.94
N ALA A 377 -5.09 -6.57 12.02
CA ALA A 377 -3.90 -7.35 12.34
C ALA A 377 -2.91 -7.31 11.18
N VAL A 378 -1.64 -7.45 11.53
CA VAL A 378 -0.59 -7.86 10.59
C VAL A 378 -0.42 -9.36 10.73
N LEU A 379 -0.48 -10.07 9.61
CA LEU A 379 -0.29 -11.51 9.54
C LEU A 379 1.00 -11.80 8.78
N GLN A 380 1.73 -12.83 9.19
CA GLN A 380 2.86 -13.34 8.44
C GLN A 380 2.71 -14.84 8.23
N VAL A 381 2.91 -15.26 6.99
CA VAL A 381 2.92 -16.67 6.60
C VAL A 381 4.22 -17.03 5.90
N ARG A 382 4.61 -18.29 6.01
CA ARG A 382 5.70 -18.90 5.26
C ARG A 382 5.31 -19.08 3.78
N PRO A 383 6.28 -19.37 2.89
CA PRO A 383 5.98 -19.62 1.47
C PRO A 383 5.02 -20.78 1.22
N ASP A 384 4.91 -21.71 2.18
CA ASP A 384 3.95 -22.82 2.17
C ASP A 384 2.56 -22.43 2.67
N GLY A 385 2.31 -21.16 3.01
CA GLY A 385 1.05 -20.66 3.52
C GLY A 385 0.77 -20.91 5.00
N THR A 386 1.66 -21.58 5.74
CA THR A 386 1.49 -21.77 7.18
C THR A 386 1.82 -20.50 7.96
N PRO A 387 1.10 -20.17 9.05
CA PRO A 387 1.44 -19.04 9.92
C PRO A 387 2.89 -19.11 10.38
N ASP A 388 3.60 -17.98 10.34
CA ASP A 388 4.99 -17.94 10.75
C ASP A 388 5.10 -17.88 12.29
N PRO A 389 5.53 -18.95 12.98
CA PRO A 389 5.58 -18.98 14.44
C PRO A 389 6.61 -18.01 15.03
N ASP A 390 7.56 -17.52 14.22
CA ASP A 390 8.57 -16.55 14.65
C ASP A 390 8.07 -15.09 14.56
N PHE A 391 6.81 -14.90 14.15
CA PHE A 391 6.19 -13.58 14.02
C PHE A 391 5.02 -13.40 14.99
N GLY A 392 5.12 -12.41 15.88
CA GLY A 392 4.06 -12.06 16.81
C GLY A 392 3.63 -13.24 17.70
N GLU A 393 2.33 -13.44 17.86
CA GLU A 393 1.72 -14.59 18.53
C GLU A 393 1.14 -15.53 17.48
N ALA A 394 1.85 -16.60 17.12
CA ALA A 394 1.44 -17.58 16.10
C ALA A 394 1.19 -16.97 14.70
N GLY A 395 2.10 -16.11 14.24
CA GLY A 395 2.05 -15.52 12.89
C GLY A 395 1.20 -14.27 12.79
N GLN A 396 0.77 -13.68 13.90
CA GLN A 396 -0.10 -12.49 13.89
C GLN A 396 0.30 -11.45 14.94
N ILE A 397 0.09 -10.18 14.60
CA ILE A 397 0.21 -9.02 15.48
C ILE A 397 -1.08 -8.20 15.37
N PRO A 398 -1.92 -8.15 16.42
CA PRO A 398 -3.13 -7.33 16.39
C PRO A 398 -2.79 -5.83 16.36
N LEU A 399 -3.65 -5.03 15.71
CA LEU A 399 -3.48 -3.59 15.60
C LEU A 399 -4.28 -2.85 16.67
N ARG A 400 -3.76 -1.67 17.06
CA ARG A 400 -4.42 -0.74 18.00
C ARG A 400 -5.31 0.28 17.28
N LEU A 401 -5.35 0.21 15.96
CA LEU A 401 -6.14 1.05 15.06
C LEU A 401 -6.86 0.17 14.05
N ARG A 402 -7.83 0.74 13.34
CA ARG A 402 -8.36 0.18 12.10
C ARG A 402 -7.49 0.65 10.95
N ALA A 403 -6.67 -0.23 10.39
CA ALA A 403 -5.76 0.13 9.31
C ALA A 403 -6.51 0.52 8.04
N THR A 404 -6.00 1.56 7.39
CA THR A 404 -6.46 1.98 6.06
C THR A 404 -5.33 1.98 5.03
N VAL A 405 -4.08 2.09 5.48
CA VAL A 405 -2.89 2.02 4.63
C VAL A 405 -1.67 1.62 5.47
N GLY A 406 -0.71 0.93 4.87
CA GLY A 406 0.59 0.67 5.46
C GLY A 406 1.71 0.76 4.44
N LYS A 407 2.95 0.96 4.88
CA LYS A 407 4.15 0.93 4.04
C LYS A 407 5.35 0.44 4.84
N LEU A 408 6.24 -0.30 4.18
CA LEU A 408 7.57 -0.59 4.71
C LEU A 408 8.41 0.69 4.67
N ALA A 409 8.92 1.10 5.83
CA ALA A 409 9.84 2.21 5.96
C ALA A 409 11.27 1.81 5.55
N PRO A 410 12.14 2.79 5.22
CA PRO A 410 13.54 2.51 4.84
C PRO A 410 14.36 1.74 5.87
N ASP A 411 13.97 1.78 7.14
CA ASP A 411 14.62 1.04 8.23
C ASP A 411 14.07 -0.39 8.42
N GLY A 412 13.19 -0.85 7.52
CA GLY A 412 12.60 -2.19 7.55
C GLY A 412 11.41 -2.35 8.49
N SER A 413 10.99 -1.30 9.19
CA SER A 413 9.75 -1.33 9.99
C SER A 413 8.51 -1.19 9.10
N LEU A 414 7.39 -1.76 9.54
CA LEU A 414 6.08 -1.49 8.95
C LEU A 414 5.45 -0.29 9.66
N VAL A 415 5.14 0.76 8.91
CA VAL A 415 4.33 1.89 9.39
C VAL A 415 2.90 1.67 8.93
N VAL A 416 1.94 1.77 9.84
CA VAL A 416 0.51 1.59 9.56
C VAL A 416 -0.22 2.86 9.97
N LEU A 417 -1.02 3.40 9.06
CA LEU A 417 -1.95 4.49 9.35
C LEU A 417 -3.39 3.97 9.32
N GLY A 418 -4.23 4.63 10.10
CA GLY A 418 -5.64 4.29 10.14
C GLY A 418 -6.40 5.15 11.11
N THR A 419 -7.43 4.57 11.70
CA THR A 419 -8.33 5.31 12.60
C THR A 419 -8.59 4.58 13.90
N VAL A 420 -8.76 5.34 14.98
CA VAL A 420 -9.34 4.83 16.23
C VAL A 420 -10.78 5.34 16.32
N LEU A 421 -11.71 4.46 16.66
CA LEU A 421 -13.09 4.84 16.95
C LEU A 421 -13.16 5.33 18.39
N GLU A 422 -13.45 6.62 18.57
CA GLU A 422 -13.75 7.18 19.88
C GLU A 422 -15.21 7.59 19.97
N GLN A 423 -15.84 7.28 21.10
CA GLN A 423 -17.22 7.67 21.36
C GLN A 423 -17.24 9.14 21.76
N ALA A 424 -17.68 10.01 20.84
CA ALA A 424 -17.77 11.45 21.12
C ALA A 424 -19.00 11.81 21.97
N MET A 425 -20.13 11.10 21.80
CA MET A 425 -21.37 11.23 22.57
C MET A 425 -22.14 9.90 22.56
N ALA A 426 -23.24 9.81 23.34
CA ALA A 426 -24.02 8.58 23.54
C ALA A 426 -24.30 7.76 22.25
N ASN A 427 -24.45 8.41 21.09
CA ASN A 427 -24.71 7.76 19.80
C ASN A 427 -23.81 8.23 18.62
N ASN A 428 -22.73 8.98 18.86
CA ASN A 428 -21.84 9.49 17.80
C ASN A 428 -20.40 9.04 18.01
N TYR A 429 -19.83 8.38 16.99
CA TYR A 429 -18.42 8.02 16.93
C TYR A 429 -17.66 9.00 16.03
N VAL A 430 -16.44 9.35 16.44
CA VAL A 430 -15.45 10.04 15.60
C VAL A 430 -14.31 9.09 15.30
N THR A 431 -13.69 9.27 14.14
CA THR A 431 -12.55 8.49 13.68
C THR A 431 -11.33 9.40 13.68
N ASP A 432 -10.57 9.36 14.77
CA ASP A 432 -9.32 10.11 14.86
C ASP A 432 -8.22 9.37 14.10
N PHE A 433 -7.34 10.13 13.45
CA PHE A 433 -6.16 9.58 12.79
C PHE A 433 -5.26 8.90 13.83
N ALA A 434 -4.76 7.72 13.48
CA ALA A 434 -3.74 7.03 14.24
C ALA A 434 -2.62 6.49 13.36
N MET A 435 -1.42 6.44 13.93
CA MET A 435 -0.24 5.80 13.37
C MET A 435 0.24 4.73 14.35
N GLN A 436 0.62 3.58 13.83
CA GLN A 436 1.30 2.52 14.55
C GLN A 436 2.55 2.09 13.76
N ARG A 437 3.73 2.11 14.39
CA ARG A 437 4.95 1.55 13.81
C ARG A 437 5.26 0.18 14.42
N ILE A 438 5.63 -0.78 13.59
CA ILE A 438 5.90 -2.17 13.98
C ILE A 438 7.29 -2.55 13.48
N ARG A 439 8.18 -2.92 14.40
CA ARG A 439 9.49 -3.47 14.03
C ARG A 439 9.31 -4.91 13.55
N LEU A 440 9.83 -5.19 12.37
CA LEU A 440 9.81 -6.53 11.79
C LEU A 440 11.09 -7.29 12.20
N PRO A 441 10.99 -8.58 12.56
CA PRO A 441 12.14 -9.41 12.93
C PRO A 441 13.06 -9.73 11.75
#